data_AF-A0A420HE06-F1
#
_entry.id   AF-A0A420HE06-F1
#
_cell.length_a   1.000
_cell.length_b   1.000
_cell.length_c   1.000
_cell.angle_alpha   90.00
_cell.angle_beta   90.00
_cell.angle_gamma   90.00
#
_symmetry.space_group_name_H-M   'P 1'
#
loop_
_entity.id
_entity.type
_entity.pdbx_description
1 polymer ?
#
loop_
_entity_poly.entity_id
_entity_poly.type
_entity_poly.pdbx_seq_one_letter_code
_entity_poly.pdbx_strand_id
1 'polypeptide(L)'
;MGENKDLPDDYFFINACAKSVFLRQKILNKCREDLYTWLDDENGQVAIYDAVNPHASGRRSLAEEFAQRNVQTLFLESYVTDQRILAENARNVKIHSPDFHGMDANEAAQLYLKRISMKIPLFETMMENDLNYIKMINAGESIQYNNVSFGYLSHRIVFYLMNLHIKTRAIFFAREGSSSDEDSEKVDASLSDEGVEYSKKMTDALLKHREAERATAIAEGEPLASLRSLTVWASTRKLSFETAIPLKEKGFTVRQRSQMSQLNPGVCGKLSEASIHQRYPEEVIKHAADPYHHRYPRAESYHDLAVRLEPVILELEREENDILIIAHESVLRVLYGYLMACDATFIPSIEFPRNFILEVIPTAYENEAKIIPIPDISSDKSFDHFSQKNIPTPKITISSLPGTSSCDLSSQNPISRPEEHPLSLD
;
A
#
# COMPACT_ATOMS: atom_id res chain seq x y z
N MET A 1 24.32 -3.62 -9.27
CA MET A 1 25.14 -2.49 -9.76
C MET A 1 25.31 -1.54 -8.59
N GLY A 2 26.55 -1.13 -8.31
CA GLY A 2 26.94 -0.40 -7.09
C GLY A 2 26.84 1.12 -7.21
N GLU A 3 27.08 1.79 -6.09
CA GLU A 3 26.91 3.23 -5.84
C GLU A 3 27.45 4.16 -6.95
N ASN A 4 26.52 4.90 -7.57
CA ASN A 4 26.63 6.27 -8.08
C ASN A 4 27.81 6.69 -8.99
N LYS A 5 28.59 5.77 -9.59
CA LYS A 5 29.74 6.12 -10.46
C LYS A 5 29.69 5.61 -11.91
N ASP A 6 28.66 4.86 -12.31
CA ASP A 6 28.61 4.20 -13.63
C ASP A 6 27.60 4.78 -14.62
N LEU A 7 26.86 5.84 -14.26
CA LEU A 7 25.88 6.48 -15.15
C LEU A 7 26.55 7.60 -15.96
N PRO A 8 26.60 7.51 -17.30
CA PRO A 8 27.10 8.62 -18.12
C PRO A 8 26.29 9.91 -17.88
N ASP A 9 26.95 11.07 -17.94
CA ASP A 9 26.31 12.37 -17.67
C ASP A 9 25.12 12.67 -18.60
N ASP A 10 25.18 12.16 -19.84
CA ASP A 10 24.12 12.31 -20.85
C ASP A 10 23.07 11.18 -20.80
N TYR A 11 23.11 10.31 -19.78
CA TYR A 11 22.19 9.16 -19.67
C TYR A 11 20.72 9.55 -19.63
N PHE A 12 20.36 10.77 -19.24
CA PHE A 12 18.98 11.25 -19.26
C PHE A 12 18.64 12.11 -20.49
N PHE A 13 19.60 12.38 -21.36
CA PHE A 13 19.42 13.25 -22.52
C PHE A 13 18.89 12.49 -23.73
N ILE A 14 18.14 13.19 -24.56
CA ILE A 14 17.55 12.62 -25.78
C ILE A 14 18.66 12.24 -26.76
N ASN A 15 19.54 13.19 -27.05
CA ASN A 15 20.67 13.01 -27.97
C ASN A 15 21.90 12.49 -27.21
N ALA A 16 21.72 11.40 -26.47
CA ALA A 16 22.81 10.77 -25.75
C ALA A 16 23.77 10.07 -26.70
N CYS A 17 25.03 9.94 -26.28
CA CYS A 17 26.05 9.25 -27.03
C CYS A 17 25.72 7.76 -27.18
N ALA A 18 26.37 7.11 -28.16
CA ALA A 18 26.17 5.69 -28.43
C ALA A 18 26.40 4.81 -27.19
N LYS A 19 27.30 5.19 -26.28
CA LYS A 19 27.56 4.46 -25.02
C LYS A 19 26.33 4.47 -24.11
N SER A 20 25.69 5.62 -23.94
CA SER A 20 24.50 5.78 -23.10
C SER A 20 23.29 5.09 -23.69
N VAL A 21 23.12 5.16 -25.02
CA VAL A 21 22.08 4.39 -25.72
C VAL A 21 22.29 2.88 -25.55
N PHE A 22 23.53 2.40 -25.72
CA PHE A 22 23.87 1.00 -25.50
C PHE A 22 23.64 0.56 -24.05
N LEU A 23 23.99 1.39 -23.07
CA LEU A 23 23.74 1.11 -21.66
C LEU A 23 22.23 1.00 -21.37
N ARG A 24 21.41 1.92 -21.88
CA ARG A 24 19.94 1.83 -21.76
C ARG A 24 19.40 0.53 -22.35
N GLN A 25 19.84 0.16 -23.55
CA GLN A 25 19.43 -1.10 -24.18
C GLN A 25 19.84 -2.31 -23.35
N LYS A 26 21.06 -2.32 -22.79
CA LYS A 26 21.53 -3.39 -21.91
C LYS A 26 20.66 -3.53 -20.66
N ILE A 27 20.28 -2.40 -20.04
CA ILE A 27 19.38 -2.38 -18.88
C ILE A 27 18.00 -2.92 -19.26
N LEU A 28 17.41 -2.44 -20.37
CA LEU A 28 16.11 -2.91 -20.84
C LEU A 28 16.11 -4.40 -21.21
N ASN A 29 17.21 -4.92 -21.77
CA ASN A 29 17.36 -6.36 -22.03
C ASN A 29 17.34 -7.15 -20.72
N LYS A 30 18.08 -6.68 -19.72
CA LYS A 30 18.11 -7.34 -18.41
C LYS A 30 16.73 -7.34 -17.73
N CYS A 31 16.03 -6.20 -17.75
CA CYS A 31 14.67 -6.12 -17.22
C CYS A 31 13.71 -7.09 -17.94
N ARG A 32 13.90 -7.31 -19.24
CA ARG A 32 13.12 -8.29 -20.00
C ARG A 32 13.48 -9.73 -19.62
N GLU A 33 14.75 -10.05 -19.43
CA GLU A 33 15.20 -11.37 -18.94
C GLU A 33 14.61 -11.66 -17.54
N ASP A 34 14.64 -10.69 -16.64
CA ASP A 34 14.06 -10.82 -15.30
C ASP A 34 12.53 -11.03 -15.38
N LEU A 35 11.84 -10.28 -16.27
CA LEU A 35 10.41 -10.45 -16.53
C LEU A 35 10.08 -11.85 -17.04
N TYR A 36 10.88 -12.38 -17.98
CA TYR A 36 10.65 -13.73 -18.50
C TYR A 36 10.95 -14.80 -17.46
N THR A 37 12.00 -14.63 -16.65
CA THR A 37 12.30 -15.56 -15.54
C THR A 37 11.12 -15.63 -14.57
N TRP A 38 10.53 -14.48 -14.20
CA TRP A 38 9.35 -14.43 -13.36
C TRP A 38 8.15 -15.19 -13.94
N LEU A 39 7.85 -14.98 -15.23
CA LEU A 39 6.68 -15.57 -15.88
C LEU A 39 6.88 -17.07 -16.24
N ASP A 40 8.07 -17.44 -16.70
CA ASP A 40 8.37 -18.77 -17.24
C ASP A 40 8.82 -19.74 -16.14
N ASP A 41 9.63 -19.28 -15.16
CA ASP A 41 10.33 -20.15 -14.20
C ASP A 41 9.80 -20.04 -12.75
N GLU A 42 9.26 -18.88 -12.34
CA GLU A 42 8.87 -18.61 -10.94
C GLU A 42 7.36 -18.74 -10.67
N ASN A 43 6.58 -19.25 -11.63
CA ASN A 43 5.11 -19.31 -11.60
C ASN A 43 4.42 -17.94 -11.45
N GLY A 44 5.10 -16.85 -11.86
CA GLY A 44 4.53 -15.52 -11.91
C GLY A 44 3.40 -15.41 -12.93
N GLN A 45 2.30 -14.75 -12.56
CA GLN A 45 1.13 -14.60 -13.45
C GLN A 45 1.02 -13.22 -14.11
N VAL A 46 1.57 -12.20 -13.47
CA VAL A 46 1.49 -10.80 -13.91
C VAL A 46 2.84 -10.14 -13.67
N ALA A 47 3.33 -9.41 -14.66
CA ALA A 47 4.54 -8.59 -14.55
C ALA A 47 4.20 -7.13 -14.85
N ILE A 48 4.72 -6.20 -14.04
CA ILE A 48 4.60 -4.75 -14.28
C ILE A 48 5.91 -4.29 -14.92
N TYR A 49 5.85 -3.95 -16.21
CA TYR A 49 6.99 -3.43 -16.95
C TYR A 49 6.96 -1.89 -16.95
N ASP A 50 7.55 -1.29 -15.92
CA ASP A 50 7.59 0.16 -15.73
C ASP A 50 8.68 0.80 -16.60
N ALA A 51 8.27 1.39 -17.73
CA ALA A 51 9.13 2.12 -18.64
C ALA A 51 8.35 3.19 -19.40
N VAL A 52 9.06 4.22 -19.90
CA VAL A 52 8.44 5.36 -20.60
C VAL A 52 7.72 4.94 -21.88
N ASN A 53 8.24 3.95 -22.62
CA ASN A 53 7.65 3.42 -23.85
C ASN A 53 7.05 4.49 -24.81
N PRO A 54 7.86 5.48 -25.26
CA PRO A 54 7.36 6.73 -25.83
C PRO A 54 6.81 6.62 -27.26
N HIS A 55 7.22 5.62 -28.04
CA HIS A 55 6.88 5.51 -29.46
C HIS A 55 5.88 4.40 -29.73
N ALA A 56 4.96 4.65 -30.66
CA ALA A 56 3.94 3.68 -31.05
C ALA A 56 4.52 2.43 -31.72
N SER A 57 5.58 2.59 -32.52
CA SER A 57 6.30 1.46 -33.11
C SER A 57 6.94 0.57 -32.03
N GLY A 58 7.55 1.17 -31.02
CA GLY A 58 8.16 0.46 -29.90
C GLY A 58 7.14 -0.33 -29.07
N ARG A 59 5.97 0.25 -28.82
CA ARG A 59 4.87 -0.44 -28.10
C ARG A 59 4.34 -1.64 -28.90
N ARG A 60 4.16 -1.51 -30.22
CA ARG A 60 3.76 -2.65 -31.07
C ARG A 60 4.79 -3.76 -31.07
N SER A 61 6.07 -3.42 -31.26
CA SER A 61 7.15 -4.41 -31.24
C SER A 61 7.24 -5.12 -29.88
N LEU A 62 7.04 -4.40 -28.77
CA LEU A 62 7.01 -5.00 -27.44
C LEU A 62 5.82 -5.97 -27.26
N ALA A 63 4.63 -5.56 -27.73
CA ALA A 63 3.44 -6.40 -27.68
C ALA A 63 3.60 -7.68 -28.53
N GLU A 64 4.19 -7.56 -29.72
CA GLU A 64 4.52 -8.69 -30.59
C GLU A 64 5.55 -9.63 -29.96
N GLU A 65 6.62 -9.08 -29.35
CA GLU A 65 7.64 -9.84 -28.64
C GLU A 65 7.04 -10.66 -27.48
N PHE A 66 6.19 -10.03 -26.65
CA PHE A 66 5.50 -10.69 -25.55
C PHE A 66 4.49 -11.74 -26.03
N ALA A 67 3.75 -11.46 -27.11
CA ALA A 67 2.83 -12.41 -27.70
C ALA A 67 3.52 -13.68 -28.22
N GLN A 68 4.76 -13.60 -28.72
CA GLN A 68 5.54 -14.78 -29.13
C GLN A 68 5.84 -15.75 -27.98
N ARG A 69 5.79 -15.26 -26.74
CA ARG A 69 5.92 -16.04 -25.50
C ARG A 69 4.58 -16.33 -24.82
N ASN A 70 3.46 -16.11 -25.52
CA ASN A 70 2.10 -16.23 -24.99
C ASN A 70 1.80 -15.30 -23.80
N VAL A 71 2.48 -14.16 -23.72
CA VAL A 71 2.23 -13.13 -22.70
C VAL A 71 1.24 -12.11 -23.26
N GLN A 72 0.13 -11.90 -22.55
CA GLN A 72 -0.85 -10.87 -22.89
C GLN A 72 -0.38 -9.49 -22.39
N THR A 73 -0.32 -8.52 -23.29
CA THR A 73 0.11 -7.15 -22.97
C THR A 73 -1.09 -6.22 -22.77
N LEU A 74 -1.07 -5.45 -21.68
CA LEU A 74 -1.97 -4.34 -21.41
C LEU A 74 -1.13 -3.10 -21.11
N PHE A 75 -1.26 -2.05 -21.91
CA PHE A 75 -0.56 -0.80 -21.66
C PHE A 75 -1.36 0.11 -20.73
N LEU A 76 -0.67 0.78 -19.82
CA LEU A 76 -1.25 1.79 -18.92
C LEU A 76 -0.54 3.13 -19.15
N GLU A 77 -1.21 4.08 -19.80
CA GLU A 77 -0.72 5.45 -19.99
C GLU A 77 -1.28 6.37 -18.89
N SER A 78 -0.40 7.01 -18.12
CA SER A 78 -0.76 8.13 -17.24
C SER A 78 -0.59 9.44 -17.99
N TYR A 79 -1.71 10.13 -18.26
CA TYR A 79 -1.74 11.36 -19.04
C TYR A 79 -2.19 12.53 -18.15
N VAL A 80 -1.23 13.36 -17.71
CA VAL A 80 -1.48 14.47 -16.79
C VAL A 80 -1.31 15.80 -17.52
N THR A 81 -2.37 16.60 -17.53
CA THR A 81 -2.40 17.97 -18.07
C THR A 81 -2.61 19.03 -16.99
N ASP A 82 -3.18 18.65 -15.85
CA ASP A 82 -3.36 19.54 -14.72
C ASP A 82 -2.01 19.90 -14.09
N GLN A 83 -1.67 21.18 -14.14
CA GLN A 83 -0.44 21.74 -13.60
C GLN A 83 -0.34 21.59 -12.08
N ARG A 84 -1.47 21.51 -11.37
CA ARG A 84 -1.49 21.31 -9.91
C ARG A 84 -0.99 19.92 -9.55
N ILE A 85 -1.47 18.90 -10.27
CA ILE A 85 -1.03 17.51 -10.10
C ILE A 85 0.45 17.38 -10.45
N LEU A 86 0.90 18.01 -11.55
CA LEU A 86 2.32 18.01 -11.93
C LEU A 86 3.20 18.67 -10.87
N ALA A 87 2.78 19.82 -10.32
CA ALA A 87 3.52 20.51 -9.28
C ALA A 87 3.57 19.74 -7.96
N GLU A 88 2.46 19.11 -7.57
CA GLU A 88 2.39 18.25 -6.37
C GLU A 88 3.27 17.01 -6.52
N ASN A 89 3.19 16.32 -7.64
CA ASN A 89 4.06 15.19 -7.95
C ASN A 89 5.53 15.62 -7.92
N ALA A 90 5.88 16.75 -8.55
CA ALA A 90 7.26 17.25 -8.57
C ALA A 90 7.80 17.57 -7.16
N ARG A 91 6.96 18.07 -6.25
CA ARG A 91 7.34 18.28 -4.84
C ARG A 91 7.57 16.96 -4.10
N ASN A 92 6.69 15.98 -4.32
CA ASN A 92 6.75 14.67 -3.67
C ASN A 92 7.89 13.77 -4.20
N VAL A 93 8.35 13.99 -5.43
CA VAL A 93 9.47 13.26 -6.05
C VAL A 93 10.77 13.40 -5.27
N LYS A 94 11.07 14.56 -4.67
CA LYS A 94 12.28 14.71 -3.84
C LYS A 94 12.29 13.78 -2.63
N ILE A 95 11.13 13.61 -2.00
CA ILE A 95 11.01 12.89 -0.73
C ILE A 95 11.35 11.40 -0.92
N HIS A 96 11.09 10.86 -2.11
CA HIS A 96 11.11 9.41 -2.32
C HIS A 96 12.08 8.93 -3.41
N SER A 97 12.59 9.82 -4.27
CA SER A 97 13.48 9.42 -5.37
C SER A 97 14.96 9.51 -4.96
N PRO A 98 15.74 8.43 -5.10
CA PRO A 98 17.18 8.43 -4.86
C PRO A 98 17.94 9.45 -5.73
N ASP A 99 17.41 9.77 -6.93
CA ASP A 99 18.02 10.69 -7.91
C ASP A 99 18.16 12.13 -7.39
N PHE A 100 17.38 12.52 -6.39
CA PHE A 100 17.34 13.88 -5.85
C PHE A 100 17.75 13.96 -4.37
N HIS A 101 18.35 12.89 -3.84
CA HIS A 101 18.79 12.82 -2.45
C HIS A 101 19.80 13.95 -2.14
N GLY A 102 19.47 14.78 -1.14
CA GLY A 102 20.31 15.91 -0.70
C GLY A 102 20.17 17.22 -1.49
N MET A 103 19.32 17.27 -2.53
CA MET A 103 19.03 18.50 -3.29
C MET A 103 17.96 19.36 -2.59
N ASP A 104 17.88 20.67 -2.84
CA ASP A 104 16.75 21.49 -2.38
C ASP A 104 15.42 21.06 -3.04
N ALA A 105 14.29 21.24 -2.34
CA ALA A 105 12.98 20.79 -2.82
C ALA A 105 12.52 21.53 -4.07
N ASN A 106 12.79 22.83 -4.14
CA ASN A 106 12.40 23.62 -5.29
C ASN A 106 13.32 23.33 -6.48
N GLU A 107 14.62 23.13 -6.23
CA GLU A 107 15.59 22.76 -7.28
C GLU A 107 15.30 21.38 -7.87
N ALA A 108 15.02 20.38 -7.03
CA ALA A 108 14.64 19.04 -7.47
C ALA A 108 13.36 19.05 -8.32
N ALA A 109 12.33 19.78 -7.87
CA ALA A 109 11.09 19.93 -8.60
C ALA A 109 11.29 20.62 -9.97
N GLN A 110 12.09 21.68 -10.04
CA GLN A 110 12.42 22.36 -11.30
C GLN A 110 13.17 21.44 -12.27
N LEU A 111 14.17 20.71 -11.79
CA LEU A 111 14.93 19.78 -12.61
C LEU A 111 14.05 18.64 -13.12
N TYR A 112 13.17 18.09 -12.28
CA TYR A 112 12.20 17.07 -12.64
C TYR A 112 11.27 17.56 -13.76
N LEU A 113 10.65 18.73 -13.58
CA LEU A 113 9.78 19.33 -14.60
C LEU A 113 10.53 19.61 -15.91
N LYS A 114 11.77 20.10 -15.83
CA LYS A 114 12.63 20.31 -17.01
C LYS A 114 12.90 19.00 -17.75
N ARG A 115 13.19 17.91 -17.04
CA ARG A 115 13.38 16.58 -17.64
C ARG A 115 12.13 16.09 -18.37
N ILE A 116 10.95 16.31 -17.80
CA ILE A 116 9.68 15.99 -18.44
C ILE A 116 9.49 16.83 -19.71
N SER A 117 9.64 18.17 -19.62
CA SER A 117 9.43 19.07 -20.75
C SER A 117 10.33 18.76 -21.95
N MET A 118 11.56 18.31 -21.71
CA MET A 118 12.45 17.87 -22.80
C MET A 118 11.91 16.64 -23.54
N LYS A 119 11.27 15.70 -22.84
CA LYS A 119 10.79 14.42 -23.41
C LYS A 119 9.42 14.52 -24.07
N ILE A 120 8.56 15.44 -23.65
CA ILE A 120 7.20 15.61 -24.19
C ILE A 120 7.16 15.63 -25.73
N PRO A 121 8.02 16.38 -26.46
CA PRO A 121 7.96 16.43 -27.93
C PRO A 121 8.22 15.10 -28.64
N LEU A 122 8.80 14.11 -27.95
CA LEU A 122 9.10 12.79 -28.50
C LEU A 122 8.06 11.74 -28.11
N PHE A 123 7.17 12.07 -27.19
CA PHE A 123 6.19 11.13 -26.68
C PHE A 123 4.98 11.10 -27.61
N GLU A 124 4.72 9.93 -28.19
CA GLU A 124 3.52 9.65 -28.97
C GLU A 124 2.45 9.09 -28.02
N THR A 125 1.44 9.91 -27.73
CA THR A 125 0.24 9.50 -26.99
C THR A 125 -0.38 8.22 -27.56
N MET A 126 -0.86 7.32 -26.69
CA MET A 126 -1.42 6.05 -27.15
C MET A 126 -2.72 6.24 -27.92
N MET A 127 -2.75 5.68 -29.13
CA MET A 127 -3.86 5.70 -30.08
C MET A 127 -3.93 4.41 -30.94
N GLU A 128 -3.17 3.37 -30.55
CA GLU A 128 -3.04 2.12 -31.28
C GLU A 128 -4.27 1.24 -31.10
N ASN A 129 -5.20 1.33 -32.05
CA ASN A 129 -6.45 0.55 -32.05
C ASN A 129 -6.23 -0.96 -32.08
N ASP A 130 -5.04 -1.41 -32.48
CA ASP A 130 -4.60 -2.80 -32.51
C ASP A 130 -4.07 -3.32 -31.16
N LEU A 131 -3.88 -2.45 -30.16
CA LEU A 131 -3.34 -2.80 -28.84
C LEU A 131 -4.36 -2.63 -27.71
N ASN A 132 -4.24 -3.47 -26.68
CA ASN A 132 -4.97 -3.32 -25.43
C ASN A 132 -4.32 -2.22 -24.58
N TYR A 133 -5.03 -1.11 -24.30
CA TYR A 133 -4.50 -0.06 -23.45
C TYR A 133 -5.56 0.65 -22.61
N ILE A 134 -5.11 1.23 -21.51
CA ILE A 134 -5.87 2.11 -20.62
C ILE A 134 -5.09 3.41 -20.52
N LYS A 135 -5.76 4.53 -20.73
CA LYS A 135 -5.23 5.87 -20.57
C LYS A 135 -5.97 6.56 -19.43
N MET A 136 -5.26 6.79 -18.34
CA MET A 136 -5.75 7.50 -17.16
C MET A 136 -5.43 8.98 -17.30
N ILE A 137 -6.45 9.81 -17.37
CA ILE A 137 -6.31 11.26 -17.57
C ILE A 137 -6.45 11.96 -16.22
N ASN A 138 -5.50 12.84 -15.90
CA ASN A 138 -5.45 13.66 -14.67
C ASN A 138 -5.77 12.86 -13.40
N ALA A 139 -5.05 11.75 -13.20
CA ALA A 139 -5.18 10.90 -12.02
C ALA A 139 -6.60 10.33 -11.79
N GLY A 140 -7.29 9.97 -12.87
CA GLY A 140 -8.59 9.29 -12.82
C GLY A 140 -9.80 10.20 -13.07
N GLU A 141 -9.61 11.49 -13.39
CA GLU A 141 -10.69 12.40 -13.79
C GLU A 141 -11.48 11.83 -14.99
N SER A 142 -10.78 11.24 -15.94
CA SER A 142 -11.40 10.42 -16.98
C SER A 142 -10.49 9.25 -17.37
N ILE A 143 -11.09 8.16 -17.83
CA ILE A 143 -10.38 6.98 -18.30
C ILE A 143 -10.84 6.69 -19.73
N GLN A 144 -9.89 6.57 -20.64
CA GLN A 144 -10.10 6.09 -22.00
C GLN A 144 -9.42 4.72 -22.10
N TYR A 145 -10.04 3.75 -22.75
CA TYR A 145 -9.39 2.46 -22.96
C TYR A 145 -9.76 1.90 -24.33
N ASN A 146 -8.85 1.13 -24.92
CA ASN A 146 -9.09 0.35 -26.11
C ASN A 146 -9.07 -1.13 -25.75
N ASN A 147 -10.17 -1.82 -26.06
CA ASN A 147 -10.36 -3.23 -25.77
C ASN A 147 -10.40 -4.02 -27.07
N VAL A 148 -9.27 -4.63 -27.42
CA VAL A 148 -9.16 -5.55 -28.56
C VAL A 148 -9.52 -6.96 -28.11
N SER A 149 -8.99 -7.37 -26.97
CA SER A 149 -9.11 -8.74 -26.46
C SER A 149 -8.95 -8.82 -24.94
N PHE A 150 -9.62 -7.96 -24.18
CA PHE A 150 -9.54 -7.99 -22.72
C PHE A 150 -10.01 -9.33 -22.18
N GLY A 151 -9.14 -9.96 -21.38
CA GLY A 151 -9.52 -11.07 -20.52
C GLY A 151 -10.18 -10.57 -19.24
N TYR A 152 -10.62 -11.50 -18.41
CA TYR A 152 -11.20 -11.20 -17.09
C TYR A 152 -10.27 -10.29 -16.25
N LEU A 153 -8.97 -10.61 -16.20
CA LEU A 153 -8.00 -9.83 -15.42
C LEU A 153 -7.87 -8.38 -15.91
N SER A 154 -7.83 -8.14 -17.23
CA SER A 154 -7.76 -6.78 -17.78
C SER A 154 -8.99 -5.95 -17.40
N HIS A 155 -10.19 -6.53 -17.44
CA HIS A 155 -11.40 -5.88 -16.97
C HIS A 155 -11.37 -5.55 -15.47
N ARG A 156 -10.78 -6.45 -14.66
CA ARG A 156 -10.59 -6.23 -13.23
C ARG A 156 -9.62 -5.10 -12.94
N ILE A 157 -8.54 -4.99 -13.71
CA ILE A 157 -7.58 -3.88 -13.63
C ILE A 157 -8.29 -2.56 -13.96
N VAL A 158 -9.03 -2.48 -15.07
CA VAL A 158 -9.81 -1.27 -15.42
C VAL A 158 -10.73 -0.88 -14.28
N PHE A 159 -11.49 -1.84 -13.76
CA PHE A 159 -12.44 -1.60 -12.68
C PHE A 159 -11.76 -1.10 -11.40
N TYR A 160 -10.62 -1.68 -11.03
CA TYR A 160 -9.83 -1.22 -9.89
C TYR A 160 -9.32 0.22 -10.10
N LEU A 161 -8.71 0.51 -11.25
CA LEU A 161 -8.20 1.85 -11.59
C LEU A 161 -9.28 2.93 -11.59
N MET A 162 -10.53 2.59 -11.95
CA MET A 162 -11.67 3.52 -11.91
C MET A 162 -12.07 3.94 -10.48
N ASN A 163 -11.64 3.21 -9.45
CA ASN A 163 -11.95 3.52 -8.06
C ASN A 163 -10.81 4.25 -7.33
N LEU A 164 -9.63 4.39 -7.94
CA LEU A 164 -8.48 5.02 -7.31
C LEU A 164 -8.58 6.56 -7.31
N HIS A 165 -7.92 7.18 -6.33
CA HIS A 165 -7.73 8.62 -6.27
C HIS A 165 -6.35 8.98 -5.71
N ILE A 166 -5.90 10.21 -5.94
CA ILE A 166 -4.60 10.72 -5.44
C ILE A 166 -4.70 11.60 -4.20
N LYS A 167 -5.90 11.75 -3.62
CA LYS A 167 -6.09 12.54 -2.39
C LYS A 167 -5.42 11.88 -1.19
N THR A 168 -4.74 12.69 -0.40
CA THR A 168 -4.15 12.31 0.89
C THR A 168 -5.25 12.11 1.94
N ARG A 169 -5.23 10.96 2.63
CA ARG A 169 -6.18 10.59 3.69
C ARG A 169 -5.49 9.73 4.74
N ALA A 170 -6.04 9.66 5.95
CA ALA A 170 -5.60 8.71 6.98
C ALA A 170 -6.62 7.58 7.14
N ILE A 171 -6.12 6.34 7.27
CA ILE A 171 -6.92 5.15 7.53
C ILE A 171 -6.55 4.62 8.92
N PHE A 172 -7.49 4.68 9.85
CA PHE A 172 -7.33 4.26 11.23
C PHE A 172 -7.93 2.87 11.44
N PHE A 173 -7.24 2.00 12.17
CA PHE A 173 -7.70 0.68 12.57
C PHE A 173 -7.80 0.60 14.09
N ALA A 174 -8.97 0.19 14.58
CA ALA A 174 -9.20 -0.09 16.00
C ALA A 174 -9.93 -1.43 16.14
N ARG A 175 -9.51 -2.24 17.12
CA ARG A 175 -10.20 -3.49 17.45
C ARG A 175 -11.51 -3.19 18.18
N GLU A 176 -12.53 -3.99 17.93
CA GLU A 176 -13.78 -3.91 18.70
C GLU A 176 -13.57 -4.17 20.21
N GLY A 177 -14.38 -3.52 21.05
CA GLY A 177 -14.32 -3.67 22.51
C GLY A 177 -14.58 -5.10 22.99
N SER A 178 -14.22 -5.39 24.23
CA SER A 178 -14.42 -6.70 24.86
C SER A 178 -15.89 -6.94 25.20
N SER A 179 -16.30 -8.20 25.13
CA SER A 179 -17.60 -8.67 25.62
C SER A 179 -17.43 -9.46 26.93
N SER A 180 -18.47 -9.50 27.75
CA SER A 180 -18.53 -10.37 28.93
C SER A 180 -18.99 -11.80 28.59
N ASP A 181 -19.50 -12.03 27.38
CA ASP A 181 -19.97 -13.35 26.95
C ASP A 181 -18.79 -14.26 26.55
N GLU A 182 -18.67 -15.41 27.21
CA GLU A 182 -17.67 -16.44 26.90
C GLU A 182 -17.81 -16.98 25.47
N ASP A 183 -19.03 -16.95 24.92
CA ASP A 183 -19.37 -17.33 23.54
C ASP A 183 -19.48 -16.12 22.58
N SER A 184 -18.85 -14.99 22.92
CA SER A 184 -18.92 -13.75 22.11
C SER A 184 -18.43 -13.93 20.67
N GLU A 185 -17.61 -14.94 20.39
CA GLU A 185 -17.21 -15.32 19.02
C GLU A 185 -18.35 -15.95 18.19
N LYS A 186 -19.48 -16.31 18.79
CA LYS A 186 -20.60 -16.96 18.10
C LYS A 186 -21.92 -16.25 18.26
N VAL A 187 -22.15 -15.65 19.43
CA VAL A 187 -23.32 -14.83 19.68
C VAL A 187 -22.98 -13.40 19.30
N ASP A 188 -23.94 -12.71 18.69
CA ASP A 188 -23.86 -11.27 18.48
C ASP A 188 -24.04 -10.55 19.83
N ALA A 189 -22.97 -10.60 20.62
CA ALA A 189 -22.87 -10.16 21.99
C ALA A 189 -22.66 -8.64 22.06
N SER A 190 -23.13 -8.04 23.15
CA SER A 190 -22.90 -6.63 23.45
C SER A 190 -21.59 -6.42 24.20
N LEU A 191 -21.13 -5.18 24.25
CA LEU A 191 -19.95 -4.79 24.99
C LEU A 191 -20.11 -5.05 26.49
N SER A 192 -19.00 -5.45 27.11
CA SER A 192 -18.83 -5.40 28.57
C SER A 192 -18.70 -3.94 29.04
N ASP A 193 -18.78 -3.71 30.36
CA ASP A 193 -18.51 -2.39 30.94
C ASP A 193 -17.10 -1.87 30.58
N GLU A 194 -16.10 -2.77 30.58
CA GLU A 194 -14.73 -2.48 30.14
C GLU A 194 -14.69 -2.13 28.64
N GLY A 195 -15.47 -2.84 27.82
CA GLY A 195 -15.61 -2.58 26.39
C GLY A 195 -16.25 -1.21 26.11
N VAL A 196 -17.23 -0.81 26.93
CA VAL A 196 -17.84 0.52 26.86
C VAL A 196 -16.84 1.60 27.27
N GLU A 197 -16.08 1.39 28.34
CA GLU A 197 -15.02 2.32 28.75
C GLU A 197 -13.93 2.46 27.68
N TYR A 198 -13.50 1.33 27.10
CA TYR A 198 -12.58 1.27 25.97
C TYR A 198 -13.08 2.13 24.79
N SER A 199 -14.35 1.99 24.39
CA SER A 199 -14.91 2.73 23.26
C SER A 199 -14.82 4.25 23.43
N LYS A 200 -15.00 4.75 24.66
CA LYS A 200 -14.89 6.18 25.01
C LYS A 200 -13.44 6.64 24.95
N LYS A 201 -12.53 5.88 25.57
CA LYS A 201 -11.08 6.17 25.57
C LYS A 201 -10.48 6.16 24.16
N MET A 202 -10.84 5.16 23.33
CA MET A 202 -10.43 5.06 21.93
C MET A 202 -10.91 6.29 21.13
N THR A 203 -12.17 6.67 21.31
CA THR A 203 -12.75 7.85 20.68
C THR A 203 -12.01 9.12 21.05
N ASP A 204 -11.76 9.35 22.34
CA ASP A 204 -11.08 10.56 22.80
C ASP A 204 -9.61 10.59 22.37
N ALA A 205 -8.90 9.44 22.37
CA ALA A 205 -7.53 9.34 21.86
C ALA A 205 -7.45 9.68 20.37
N LEU A 206 -8.36 9.13 19.54
CA LEU A 206 -8.41 9.43 18.11
C LEU A 206 -8.66 10.92 17.84
N LEU A 207 -9.65 11.51 18.51
CA LEU A 207 -10.00 12.92 18.27
C LEU A 207 -8.87 13.85 18.71
N LYS A 208 -8.24 13.57 19.86
CA LYS A 208 -7.08 14.33 20.33
C LYS A 208 -5.90 14.25 19.36
N HIS A 209 -5.62 13.06 18.81
CA HIS A 209 -4.57 12.88 17.80
C HIS A 209 -4.85 13.73 16.56
N ARG A 210 -6.07 13.67 16.03
CA ARG A 210 -6.46 14.43 14.82
C ARG A 210 -6.39 15.95 15.05
N GLU A 211 -6.80 16.42 16.23
CA GLU A 211 -6.65 17.82 16.61
C GLU A 211 -5.18 18.26 16.72
N ALA A 212 -4.31 17.39 17.24
CA ALA A 212 -2.87 17.64 17.32
C ALA A 212 -2.24 17.73 15.93
N GLU A 213 -2.51 16.78 15.02
CA GLU A 213 -2.02 16.81 13.63
C GLU A 213 -2.45 18.09 12.92
N ARG A 214 -3.71 18.51 13.11
CA ARG A 214 -4.19 19.79 12.58
C ARG A 214 -3.42 20.99 13.14
N ALA A 215 -3.16 21.01 14.45
CA ALA A 215 -2.41 22.10 15.07
C ALA A 215 -0.98 22.19 14.50
N THR A 216 -0.34 21.04 14.28
CA THR A 216 0.98 20.93 13.63
C THR A 216 0.93 21.46 12.20
N ALA A 217 -0.04 21.04 11.38
CA ALA A 217 -0.19 21.52 10.00
C ALA A 217 -0.38 23.06 9.92
N ILE A 218 -1.18 23.63 10.83
CA ILE A 218 -1.37 25.09 10.92
C ILE A 218 -0.05 25.78 11.29
N ALA A 219 0.73 25.21 12.22
CA ALA A 219 2.02 25.76 12.64
C ALA A 219 3.07 25.68 11.51
N GLU A 220 3.01 24.66 10.67
CA GLU A 220 3.85 24.49 9.48
C GLU A 220 3.43 25.35 8.28
N GLY A 221 2.37 26.15 8.45
CA GLY A 221 1.98 27.17 7.49
C GLY A 221 0.85 26.77 6.54
N GLU A 222 0.10 25.70 6.83
CA GLU A 222 -1.15 25.38 6.14
C GLU A 222 -2.31 26.22 6.73
N PRO A 223 -2.65 27.40 6.14
CA PRO A 223 -3.44 28.43 6.83
C PRO A 223 -4.92 28.05 6.99
N LEU A 224 -5.33 26.92 6.43
CA LEU A 224 -6.71 26.44 6.37
C LEU A 224 -6.80 24.91 6.51
N ALA A 225 -5.92 24.27 7.29
CA ALA A 225 -6.04 22.84 7.57
C ALA A 225 -7.34 22.55 8.34
N SER A 226 -8.45 22.40 7.61
CA SER A 226 -9.69 21.88 8.14
C SER A 226 -9.49 20.39 8.37
N LEU A 227 -9.93 19.88 9.53
CA LEU A 227 -10.00 18.44 9.73
C LEU A 227 -10.79 17.84 8.57
N ARG A 228 -10.19 16.89 7.86
CA ARG A 228 -10.91 16.10 6.87
C ARG A 228 -12.12 15.46 7.55
N SER A 229 -13.18 15.22 6.79
CA SER A 229 -14.31 14.49 7.39
C SER A 229 -13.86 13.07 7.76
N LEU A 230 -14.42 12.52 8.82
CA LEU A 230 -14.13 11.16 9.28
C LEU A 230 -15.37 10.30 9.10
N THR A 231 -15.24 9.20 8.38
CA THR A 231 -16.28 8.17 8.28
C THR A 231 -15.85 6.95 9.07
N VAL A 232 -16.76 6.42 9.89
CA VAL A 232 -16.49 5.22 10.69
C VAL A 232 -17.11 4.01 10.00
N TRP A 233 -16.33 2.97 9.76
CA TRP A 233 -16.76 1.71 9.21
C TRP A 233 -16.77 0.66 10.32
N ALA A 234 -17.91 0.03 10.52
CA ALA A 234 -18.10 -1.01 11.52
C ALA A 234 -18.61 -2.30 10.87
N SER A 235 -18.27 -3.43 11.47
CA SER A 235 -18.99 -4.68 11.19
C SER A 235 -20.48 -4.55 11.52
N THR A 236 -21.32 -5.43 10.99
CA THR A 236 -22.73 -5.56 11.42
C THR A 236 -22.89 -6.21 12.80
N ARG A 237 -21.79 -6.65 13.43
CA ARG A 237 -21.78 -7.17 14.79
C ARG A 237 -21.97 -6.04 15.81
N LYS A 238 -22.68 -6.34 16.90
CA LYS A 238 -22.92 -5.42 18.00
C LYS A 238 -21.65 -4.90 18.62
N LEU A 239 -20.64 -5.73 18.89
CA LEU A 239 -19.37 -5.27 19.47
C LEU A 239 -18.73 -4.14 18.65
N SER A 240 -18.58 -4.34 17.35
CA SER A 240 -18.07 -3.32 16.43
C SER A 240 -18.95 -2.07 16.40
N PHE A 241 -20.27 -2.24 16.29
CA PHE A 241 -21.19 -1.10 16.19
C PHE A 241 -21.31 -0.30 17.50
N GLU A 242 -21.39 -0.97 18.64
CA GLU A 242 -21.45 -0.37 19.98
C GLU A 242 -20.16 0.37 20.31
N THR A 243 -19.01 -0.16 19.86
CA THR A 243 -17.72 0.54 19.99
C THR A 243 -17.70 1.86 19.21
N ALA A 244 -18.50 1.97 18.13
CA ALA A 244 -18.63 3.19 17.33
C ALA A 244 -19.66 4.19 17.90
N ILE A 245 -20.45 3.84 18.92
CA ILE A 245 -21.52 4.70 19.46
C ILE A 245 -20.99 6.06 19.93
N PRO A 246 -19.88 6.16 20.70
CA PRO A 246 -19.39 7.47 21.14
C PRO A 246 -19.04 8.41 19.99
N LEU A 247 -18.51 7.89 18.87
CA LEU A 247 -18.27 8.67 17.66
C LEU A 247 -19.58 9.07 16.97
N LYS A 248 -20.56 8.16 16.91
CA LYS A 248 -21.88 8.45 16.36
C LYS A 248 -22.59 9.58 17.12
N GLU A 249 -22.52 9.56 18.45
CA GLU A 249 -23.09 10.60 19.33
C GLU A 249 -22.43 11.96 19.14
N LYS A 250 -21.13 11.97 18.79
CA LYS A 250 -20.39 13.18 18.40
C LYS A 250 -20.67 13.64 16.95
N GLY A 251 -21.57 12.96 16.23
CA GLY A 251 -22.04 13.36 14.89
C GLY A 251 -21.27 12.74 13.72
N PHE A 252 -20.36 11.80 13.94
CA PHE A 252 -19.66 11.11 12.86
C PHE A 252 -20.57 10.10 12.14
N THR A 253 -20.38 9.95 10.83
CA THR A 253 -21.15 8.98 10.03
C THR A 253 -20.62 7.58 10.27
N VAL A 254 -21.46 6.68 10.80
CA VAL A 254 -21.14 5.26 10.97
C VAL A 254 -21.80 4.43 9.89
N ARG A 255 -21.00 3.73 9.07
CA ARG A 255 -21.44 2.82 8.02
C ARG A 255 -21.17 1.38 8.46
N GLN A 256 -22.23 0.57 8.53
CA GLN A 256 -22.09 -0.85 8.80
C GLN A 256 -21.86 -1.63 7.50
N ARG A 257 -21.00 -2.65 7.56
CA ARG A 257 -20.64 -3.52 6.44
C ARG A 257 -20.70 -4.98 6.88
N SER A 258 -21.57 -5.77 6.25
CA SER A 258 -21.71 -7.20 6.59
C SER A 258 -20.47 -8.01 6.18
N GLN A 259 -19.79 -7.58 5.12
CA GLN A 259 -18.54 -8.13 4.63
C GLN A 259 -17.38 -7.95 5.62
N MET A 260 -17.51 -7.07 6.62
CA MET A 260 -16.53 -6.90 7.70
C MET A 260 -16.88 -7.74 8.94
N SER A 261 -17.72 -8.77 8.80
CA SER A 261 -17.90 -9.77 9.85
C SER A 261 -16.60 -10.55 10.05
N GLN A 262 -16.31 -10.95 11.29
CA GLN A 262 -15.12 -11.73 11.63
C GLN A 262 -14.99 -13.01 10.78
N LEU A 263 -13.78 -13.57 10.75
CA LEU A 263 -13.52 -14.88 10.14
C LEU A 263 -14.41 -15.92 10.83
N ASN A 264 -15.17 -16.69 10.04
CA ASN A 264 -16.04 -17.73 10.57
C ASN A 264 -15.21 -18.90 11.12
N PRO A 265 -15.24 -19.18 12.44
CA PRO A 265 -14.43 -20.25 13.05
C PRO A 265 -15.03 -21.65 12.84
N GLY A 266 -16.18 -21.77 12.18
CA GLY A 266 -16.83 -23.04 11.87
C GLY A 266 -17.15 -23.88 13.11
N VAL A 267 -16.83 -25.18 13.04
CA VAL A 267 -17.05 -26.10 14.17
C VAL A 267 -16.15 -25.80 15.37
N CYS A 268 -14.97 -25.19 15.14
CA CYS A 268 -13.95 -24.98 16.15
C CYS A 268 -14.29 -23.84 17.12
N GLY A 269 -15.08 -22.83 16.75
CA GLY A 269 -15.32 -21.67 17.63
C GLY A 269 -16.15 -21.94 18.90
N LYS A 270 -16.42 -23.20 19.27
CA LYS A 270 -17.11 -23.61 20.53
C LYS A 270 -16.15 -24.37 21.45
N LEU A 271 -14.92 -24.54 21.00
CA LEU A 271 -13.92 -25.39 21.60
C LEU A 271 -12.80 -24.48 22.07
N SER A 272 -12.29 -24.74 23.27
CA SER A 272 -11.02 -24.16 23.68
C SER A 272 -9.90 -24.66 22.76
N GLU A 273 -8.81 -23.90 22.69
CA GLU A 273 -7.63 -24.29 21.92
C GLU A 273 -7.15 -25.71 22.29
N ALA A 274 -7.05 -26.03 23.58
CA ALA A 274 -6.73 -27.38 24.06
C ALA A 274 -7.70 -28.45 23.51
N SER A 275 -8.99 -28.14 23.43
CA SER A 275 -10.01 -29.05 22.88
C SER A 275 -9.88 -29.21 21.36
N ILE A 276 -9.49 -28.15 20.63
CA ILE A 276 -9.22 -28.21 19.19
C ILE A 276 -8.04 -29.14 18.93
N HIS A 277 -6.94 -28.99 19.67
CA HIS A 277 -5.76 -29.85 19.56
C HIS A 277 -6.09 -31.32 19.84
N GLN A 278 -6.97 -31.60 20.80
CA GLN A 278 -7.37 -32.97 21.12
C GLN A 278 -8.32 -33.56 20.06
N ARG A 279 -9.28 -32.77 19.57
CA ARG A 279 -10.37 -33.26 18.71
C ARG A 279 -10.05 -33.23 17.22
N TYR A 280 -9.21 -32.29 16.78
CA TYR A 280 -8.81 -32.10 15.39
C TYR A 280 -7.28 -31.93 15.24
N PRO A 281 -6.46 -32.88 15.74
CA PRO A 281 -5.00 -32.74 15.72
C PRO A 281 -4.42 -32.61 14.30
N GLU A 282 -4.99 -33.30 13.32
CA GLU A 282 -4.56 -33.20 11.92
C GLU A 282 -4.82 -31.82 11.32
N GLU A 283 -5.93 -31.17 11.69
CA GLU A 283 -6.26 -29.84 11.19
C GLU A 283 -5.31 -28.79 11.79
N VAL A 284 -4.92 -28.94 13.06
CA VAL A 284 -3.91 -28.09 13.68
C VAL A 284 -2.57 -28.16 12.94
N ILE A 285 -2.13 -29.36 12.54
CA ILE A 285 -0.88 -29.53 11.78
C ILE A 285 -0.97 -28.85 10.41
N LYS A 286 -2.10 -29.02 9.71
CA LYS A 286 -2.35 -28.35 8.42
C LYS A 286 -2.42 -26.83 8.57
N HIS A 287 -3.06 -26.34 9.63
CA HIS A 287 -3.13 -24.93 9.93
C HIS A 287 -1.75 -24.34 10.20
N ALA A 288 -0.91 -25.03 10.97
CA ALA A 288 0.45 -24.56 11.23
C ALA A 288 1.32 -24.53 9.96
N ALA A 289 1.07 -25.42 8.99
CA ALA A 289 1.79 -25.45 7.72
C ALA A 289 1.40 -24.31 6.76
N ASP A 290 0.11 -23.96 6.69
CA ASP A 290 -0.39 -22.85 5.88
C ASP A 290 -1.57 -22.14 6.56
N PRO A 291 -1.30 -21.22 7.50
CA PRO A 291 -2.36 -20.57 8.28
C PRO A 291 -3.29 -19.69 7.42
N TYR A 292 -2.83 -19.25 6.24
CA TYR A 292 -3.58 -18.33 5.39
C TYR A 292 -4.64 -19.05 4.55
N HIS A 293 -4.28 -20.18 3.93
CA HIS A 293 -5.21 -20.94 3.08
C HIS A 293 -5.97 -22.03 3.85
N HIS A 294 -5.46 -22.48 4.99
CA HIS A 294 -6.10 -23.56 5.72
C HIS A 294 -7.51 -23.20 6.20
N ARG A 295 -8.46 -24.12 5.98
CA ARG A 295 -9.86 -23.99 6.37
C ARG A 295 -10.23 -25.14 7.30
N TYR A 296 -10.51 -24.81 8.56
CA TYR A 296 -11.12 -25.77 9.49
C TYR A 296 -12.50 -26.24 9.00
N PRO A 297 -13.02 -27.38 9.47
CA PRO A 297 -14.32 -27.88 9.04
C PRO A 297 -15.44 -26.84 9.22
N ARG A 298 -16.11 -26.49 8.10
CA ARG A 298 -17.18 -25.47 8.03
C ARG A 298 -16.74 -24.05 8.46
N ALA A 299 -15.44 -23.76 8.47
CA ALA A 299 -14.88 -22.44 8.75
C ALA A 299 -14.58 -21.67 7.45
N GLU A 300 -14.11 -20.43 7.60
CA GLU A 300 -13.43 -19.65 6.55
C GLU A 300 -11.91 -19.72 6.76
N SER A 301 -11.12 -19.59 5.69
CA SER A 301 -9.69 -19.26 5.77
C SER A 301 -9.46 -17.75 5.67
N TYR A 302 -8.22 -17.28 5.87
CA TYR A 302 -7.89 -15.87 5.61
C TYR A 302 -8.02 -15.54 4.11
N HIS A 303 -7.74 -16.50 3.23
CA HIS A 303 -8.00 -16.35 1.80
C HIS A 303 -9.49 -16.11 1.51
N ASP A 304 -10.39 -16.89 2.12
CA ASP A 304 -11.84 -16.69 1.96
C ASP A 304 -12.29 -15.31 2.46
N LEU A 305 -11.74 -14.88 3.60
CA LEU A 305 -12.00 -13.57 4.16
C LEU A 305 -11.48 -12.44 3.24
N ALA A 306 -10.31 -12.61 2.62
CA ALA A 306 -9.76 -11.64 1.67
C ALA A 306 -10.63 -11.49 0.43
N VAL A 307 -11.09 -12.60 -0.15
CA VAL A 307 -12.05 -12.56 -1.28
C VAL A 307 -13.35 -11.87 -0.88
N ARG A 308 -13.85 -12.13 0.34
CA ARG A 308 -15.06 -11.47 0.88
C ARG A 308 -14.88 -9.97 1.11
N LEU A 309 -13.67 -9.54 1.48
CA LEU A 309 -13.34 -8.13 1.74
C LEU A 309 -13.00 -7.32 0.49
N GLU A 310 -12.85 -7.97 -0.67
CA GLU A 310 -12.52 -7.29 -1.92
C GLU A 310 -13.45 -6.09 -2.26
N PRO A 311 -14.80 -6.18 -2.11
CA PRO A 311 -15.66 -5.02 -2.34
C PRO A 311 -15.42 -3.88 -1.32
N VAL A 312 -15.03 -4.23 -0.09
CA VAL A 312 -14.70 -3.26 0.96
C VAL A 312 -13.39 -2.54 0.63
N ILE A 313 -12.40 -3.25 0.08
CA ILE A 313 -11.14 -2.69 -0.41
C ILE A 313 -11.40 -1.69 -1.54
N LEU A 314 -12.27 -2.02 -2.50
CA LEU A 314 -12.63 -1.11 -3.59
C LEU A 314 -13.33 0.16 -3.08
N GLU A 315 -14.24 0.02 -2.11
CA GLU A 315 -14.83 1.19 -1.45
C GLU A 315 -13.77 1.99 -0.67
N LEU A 316 -12.79 1.32 -0.08
CA LEU A 316 -11.72 1.94 0.72
C LEU A 316 -10.82 2.80 -0.16
N GLU A 317 -10.52 2.34 -1.37
CA GLU A 317 -9.74 3.11 -2.35
C GLU A 317 -10.51 4.26 -2.97
N ARG A 318 -11.84 4.19 -2.96
CA ARG A 318 -12.70 5.24 -3.48
C ARG A 318 -13.01 6.34 -2.46
N GLU A 319 -12.95 6.04 -1.17
CA GLU A 319 -13.31 6.97 -0.11
C GLU A 319 -12.18 7.98 0.15
N GLU A 320 -12.45 9.24 -0.19
CA GLU A 320 -11.47 10.34 -0.15
C GLU A 320 -11.26 10.94 1.25
N ASN A 321 -12.14 10.60 2.19
CA ASN A 321 -12.14 11.12 3.56
C ASN A 321 -11.26 10.28 4.48
N ASP A 322 -11.02 10.77 5.70
CA ASP A 322 -10.41 9.92 6.72
C ASP A 322 -11.38 8.79 7.10
N ILE A 323 -10.86 7.61 7.39
CA ILE A 323 -11.65 6.42 7.67
C ILE A 323 -11.19 5.81 8.97
N LEU A 324 -12.12 5.51 9.88
CA LEU A 324 -11.86 4.65 11.04
C LEU A 324 -12.55 3.30 10.83
N ILE A 325 -11.78 2.23 10.84
CA ILE A 325 -12.24 0.85 10.71
C ILE A 325 -12.26 0.22 12.09
N ILE A 326 -13.46 -0.08 12.58
CA ILE A 326 -13.70 -0.80 13.84
C ILE A 326 -14.19 -2.20 13.50
N ALA A 327 -13.37 -3.22 13.75
CA ALA A 327 -13.71 -4.60 13.42
C ALA A 327 -13.00 -5.61 14.32
N HIS A 328 -13.34 -6.88 14.11
CA HIS A 328 -12.59 -8.01 14.67
C HIS A 328 -11.17 -8.08 14.09
N GLU A 329 -10.23 -8.58 14.89
CA GLU A 329 -8.81 -8.67 14.55
C GLU A 329 -8.56 -9.36 13.20
N SER A 330 -9.27 -10.45 12.89
CA SER A 330 -9.14 -11.15 11.61
C SER A 330 -9.40 -10.25 10.38
N VAL A 331 -10.34 -9.30 10.49
CA VAL A 331 -10.68 -8.36 9.41
C VAL A 331 -9.62 -7.28 9.30
N LEU A 332 -9.17 -6.76 10.44
CA LEU A 332 -8.10 -5.75 10.49
C LEU A 332 -6.81 -6.29 9.86
N ARG A 333 -6.44 -7.54 10.16
CA ARG A 333 -5.28 -8.24 9.57
C ARG A 333 -5.29 -8.22 8.04
N VAL A 334 -6.42 -8.55 7.42
CA VAL A 334 -6.54 -8.62 5.97
C VAL A 334 -6.49 -7.24 5.32
N LEU A 335 -7.25 -6.28 5.87
CA LEU A 335 -7.28 -4.91 5.33
C LEU A 335 -5.92 -4.21 5.49
N TYR A 336 -5.28 -4.38 6.65
CA TYR A 336 -3.93 -3.86 6.88
C TYR A 336 -2.90 -4.57 6.00
N GLY A 337 -2.99 -5.90 5.86
CA GLY A 337 -2.13 -6.67 4.97
C GLY A 337 -2.21 -6.22 3.51
N TYR A 338 -3.41 -5.86 3.05
CA TYR A 338 -3.60 -5.24 1.74
C TYR A 338 -2.91 -3.87 1.64
N LEU A 339 -3.19 -2.95 2.58
CA LEU A 339 -2.62 -1.60 2.53
C LEU A 339 -1.10 -1.59 2.67
N MET A 340 -0.54 -2.46 3.50
CA MET A 340 0.90 -2.53 3.70
C MET A 340 1.60 -3.46 2.72
N ALA A 341 0.89 -4.11 1.78
CA ALA A 341 1.46 -5.12 0.87
C ALA A 341 2.17 -6.28 1.59
N CYS A 342 1.58 -6.78 2.68
CA CYS A 342 2.11 -7.92 3.43
C CYS A 342 1.96 -9.24 2.68
N ASP A 343 2.95 -10.13 2.84
CA ASP A 343 2.87 -11.50 2.35
C ASP A 343 1.71 -12.26 2.99
N ALA A 344 1.06 -13.13 2.20
CA ALA A 344 -0.08 -13.94 2.65
C ALA A 344 0.23 -14.76 3.91
N THR A 345 1.44 -15.31 4.01
CA THR A 345 1.91 -16.10 5.15
C THR A 345 2.02 -15.29 6.45
N PHE A 346 2.22 -13.97 6.34
CA PHE A 346 2.41 -13.09 7.47
C PHE A 346 1.09 -12.53 8.01
N ILE A 347 0.07 -12.35 7.16
CA ILE A 347 -1.24 -11.78 7.52
C ILE A 347 -1.87 -12.42 8.78
N PRO A 348 -1.90 -13.76 8.96
CA PRO A 348 -2.51 -14.38 10.14
C PRO A 348 -1.79 -14.08 11.47
N SER A 349 -0.54 -13.61 11.41
CA SER A 349 0.31 -13.34 12.59
C SER A 349 0.24 -11.90 13.08
N ILE A 350 -0.36 -10.99 12.32
CA ILE A 350 -0.43 -9.56 12.65
C ILE A 350 -1.33 -9.34 13.86
N GLU A 351 -0.84 -8.73 14.93
CA GLU A 351 -1.65 -8.51 16.13
C GLU A 351 -2.30 -7.12 16.16
N PHE A 352 -3.56 -7.07 16.60
CA PHE A 352 -4.26 -5.82 16.91
C PHE A 352 -4.73 -5.78 18.37
N PRO A 353 -3.83 -5.45 19.32
CA PRO A 353 -4.18 -5.13 20.70
C PRO A 353 -5.19 -3.98 20.83
N ARG A 354 -5.95 -3.95 21.93
CA ARG A 354 -6.92 -2.89 22.20
C ARG A 354 -6.31 -1.62 22.78
N ASN A 355 -5.03 -1.58 23.13
CA ASN A 355 -4.43 -0.41 23.77
C ASN A 355 -3.84 0.60 22.78
N PHE A 356 -4.04 0.41 21.47
CA PHE A 356 -3.67 1.40 20.47
C PHE A 356 -4.65 1.44 19.29
N ILE A 357 -4.58 2.54 18.53
CA ILE A 357 -5.15 2.70 17.20
C ILE A 357 -3.99 2.71 16.21
N LEU A 358 -4.11 1.97 15.12
CA LEU A 358 -3.10 1.98 14.05
C LEU A 358 -3.53 2.95 12.96
N GLU A 359 -2.70 3.91 12.64
CA GLU A 359 -2.91 4.88 11.57
C GLU A 359 -2.06 4.48 10.36
N VAL A 360 -2.68 4.37 9.19
CA VAL A 360 -2.01 4.14 7.91
C VAL A 360 -2.20 5.37 7.03
N ILE A 361 -1.10 5.90 6.51
CA ILE A 361 -1.06 7.07 5.63
C ILE A 361 -0.57 6.59 4.26
N PRO A 362 -1.43 6.61 3.22
CA PRO A 362 -1.00 6.25 1.88
C PRO A 362 0.02 7.25 1.33
N THR A 363 1.15 6.74 0.82
CA THR A 363 2.15 7.56 0.11
C THR A 363 2.32 7.05 -1.33
N ALA A 364 3.19 7.70 -2.12
CA ALA A 364 3.36 7.38 -3.54
C ALA A 364 3.98 5.98 -3.80
N TYR A 365 4.73 5.44 -2.84
CA TYR A 365 5.48 4.18 -3.02
C TYR A 365 5.21 3.18 -1.92
N GLU A 366 5.29 3.60 -0.65
CA GLU A 366 5.10 2.73 0.51
C GLU A 366 4.23 3.42 1.55
N ASN A 367 3.19 2.74 2.01
CA ASN A 367 2.32 3.31 3.03
C ASN A 367 3.04 3.39 4.37
N GLU A 368 2.84 4.49 5.08
CA GLU A 368 3.40 4.69 6.42
C GLU A 368 2.41 4.24 7.48
N ALA A 369 2.89 3.61 8.54
CA ALA A 369 2.07 3.18 9.66
C ALA A 369 2.56 3.78 10.99
N LYS A 370 1.64 4.36 11.76
CA LYS A 370 1.87 5.01 13.06
C LYS A 370 0.97 4.40 14.12
N ILE A 371 1.44 4.38 15.36
CA ILE A 371 0.68 3.88 16.51
C ILE A 371 0.23 5.06 17.36
N ILE A 372 -1.08 5.11 17.63
CA ILE A 372 -1.70 6.07 18.53
C ILE A 372 -2.07 5.32 19.82
N PRO A 373 -1.35 5.52 20.93
CA PRO A 373 -1.64 4.83 22.18
C PRO A 373 -2.98 5.31 22.74
N ILE A 374 -3.76 4.38 23.28
CA ILE A 374 -4.99 4.70 23.99
C ILE A 374 -4.66 4.63 25.50
N PRO A 375 -4.72 5.75 26.22
CA PRO A 375 -4.34 5.79 27.64
C PRO A 375 -5.17 4.84 28.50
N ASP A 376 -4.55 4.31 29.56
CA ASP A 376 -5.22 3.57 30.64
C ASP A 376 -6.01 2.33 30.19
N ILE A 377 -5.52 1.63 29.16
CA ILE A 377 -5.97 0.29 28.77
C ILE A 377 -4.78 -0.65 28.87
N SER A 378 -4.88 -1.63 29.76
CA SER A 378 -3.89 -2.71 29.84
C SER A 378 -4.00 -3.60 28.61
N SER A 379 -2.89 -3.95 27.97
CA SER A 379 -2.88 -4.94 26.92
C SER A 379 -3.06 -6.34 27.51
N ASP A 380 -3.92 -7.17 26.90
CA ASP A 380 -4.11 -8.58 27.27
C ASP A 380 -2.83 -9.43 27.09
N LYS A 381 -1.80 -8.87 26.45
CA LYS A 381 -0.46 -9.45 26.28
C LYS A 381 0.61 -8.37 26.45
N SER A 382 1.72 -8.68 27.12
CA SER A 382 2.82 -7.75 27.41
C SER A 382 3.36 -7.08 26.14
N PHE A 383 3.48 -5.75 26.20
CA PHE A 383 3.84 -4.82 25.12
C PHE A 383 5.28 -4.98 24.56
N ASP A 384 6.00 -6.05 24.89
CA ASP A 384 7.44 -6.20 24.61
C ASP A 384 7.79 -6.54 23.15
N HIS A 385 6.82 -6.87 22.30
CA HIS A 385 7.06 -7.18 20.88
C HIS A 385 6.81 -6.03 19.90
N PHE A 386 6.14 -4.95 20.33
CA PHE A 386 5.90 -3.74 19.53
C PHE A 386 6.87 -2.62 19.95
N SER A 387 8.16 -2.82 19.71
CA SER A 387 9.03 -1.67 19.47
C SER A 387 8.69 -1.11 18.09
N GLN A 388 8.81 0.21 17.88
CA GLN A 388 8.60 0.89 16.59
C GLN A 388 9.39 0.26 15.41
N LYS A 389 10.30 -0.68 15.68
CA LYS A 389 11.04 -1.51 14.72
C LYS A 389 10.26 -2.69 14.14
N ASN A 390 9.09 -3.05 14.69
CA ASN A 390 8.28 -4.21 14.31
C ASN A 390 6.84 -3.83 13.91
N ILE A 391 6.59 -2.59 13.50
CA ILE A 391 5.48 -2.37 12.56
C ILE A 391 5.96 -3.03 11.26
N PRO A 392 5.32 -4.08 10.76
CA PRO A 392 5.75 -4.76 9.56
C PRO A 392 5.46 -3.84 8.38
N THR A 393 6.41 -2.96 8.08
CA THR A 393 6.63 -2.50 6.71
C THR A 393 7.29 -3.68 6.00
N PRO A 394 6.60 -4.40 5.12
CA PRO A 394 7.29 -5.32 4.24
C PRO A 394 8.26 -4.46 3.43
N LYS A 395 9.54 -4.84 3.47
CA LYS A 395 10.45 -4.36 2.44
C LYS A 395 9.89 -4.91 1.15
N ILE A 396 9.34 -4.06 0.29
CA ILE A 396 9.17 -4.44 -1.11
C ILE A 396 10.58 -4.75 -1.57
N THR A 397 10.89 -6.04 -1.69
CA THR A 397 12.09 -6.46 -2.39
C THR A 397 11.75 -6.23 -3.85
N ILE A 398 11.88 -4.98 -4.30
CA ILE A 398 12.33 -4.75 -5.67
C ILE A 398 13.59 -5.59 -5.71
N SER A 399 13.58 -6.66 -6.51
CA SER A 399 14.71 -7.55 -6.67
C SER A 399 15.91 -6.69 -7.08
N SER A 400 16.66 -6.27 -6.06
CA SER A 400 17.95 -5.67 -6.22
C SER A 400 18.80 -6.85 -6.68
N LEU A 401 19.15 -6.80 -7.96
CA LEU A 401 20.15 -7.61 -8.66
C LEU A 401 20.94 -8.51 -7.69
N PRO A 402 20.75 -9.84 -7.69
CA PRO A 402 21.44 -10.71 -6.75
C PRO A 402 22.95 -10.63 -6.99
N GLY A 403 23.68 -10.16 -5.99
CA GLY A 403 25.13 -10.01 -6.07
C GLY A 403 25.76 -9.14 -4.99
N THR A 404 25.37 -9.27 -3.72
CA THR A 404 26.17 -8.75 -2.60
C THR A 404 26.08 -9.70 -1.41
N SER A 405 27.10 -10.54 -1.27
CA SER A 405 27.41 -11.25 -0.03
C SER A 405 27.67 -10.23 1.08
N SER A 406 27.02 -10.42 2.22
CA SER A 406 27.25 -9.72 3.47
C SER A 406 28.72 -9.81 3.90
N CYS A 407 29.38 -8.67 4.08
CA CYS A 407 30.56 -8.55 4.93
C CYS A 407 30.28 -7.51 6.00
N ASP A 408 30.20 -7.99 7.24
CA ASP A 408 30.32 -7.18 8.45
C ASP A 408 31.61 -6.37 8.42
N LEU A 409 31.54 -5.09 8.80
CA LEU A 409 32.69 -4.36 9.33
C LEU A 409 32.21 -3.24 10.24
N SER A 410 32.32 -3.51 11.53
CA SER A 410 32.34 -2.57 12.63
C SER A 410 33.46 -1.53 12.48
N SER A 411 33.13 -0.29 12.88
CA SER A 411 34.03 0.77 13.36
C SER A 411 35.17 1.24 12.44
N GLN A 412 35.09 2.49 11.96
CA GLN A 412 36.20 3.47 12.04
C GLN A 412 35.75 4.92 11.70
N ASN A 413 36.50 5.85 12.28
CA ASN A 413 36.26 7.29 12.50
C ASN A 413 36.13 8.21 11.25
N PRO A 414 35.64 9.46 11.41
CA PRO A 414 35.33 10.36 10.30
C PRO A 414 36.59 11.05 9.76
N ILE A 415 36.69 11.15 8.43
CA ILE A 415 37.72 11.94 7.73
C ILE A 415 37.04 13.14 7.06
N SER A 416 37.68 14.30 7.26
CA SER A 416 37.29 15.67 6.92
C SER A 416 37.11 15.97 5.42
N ARG A 417 36.17 16.89 5.12
CA ARG A 417 35.95 17.52 3.80
C ARG A 417 37.18 18.28 3.31
N PRO A 418 37.53 18.25 2.01
CA PRO A 418 38.38 19.26 1.39
C PRO A 418 37.56 20.44 0.87
N GLU A 419 38.13 21.64 1.02
CA GLU A 419 37.63 22.94 0.60
C GLU A 419 37.66 23.11 -0.92
N GLU A 420 36.62 23.76 -1.47
CA GLU A 420 36.54 24.19 -2.86
C GLU A 420 37.21 25.57 -3.05
N HIS A 421 38.11 25.68 -4.03
CA HIS A 421 38.57 26.95 -4.57
C HIS A 421 37.84 27.28 -5.90
N PRO A 422 37.43 28.53 -6.12
CA PRO A 422 36.65 28.92 -7.29
C PRO A 422 37.57 29.15 -8.50
N LEU A 423 37.20 28.58 -9.66
CA LEU A 423 37.78 28.93 -10.95
C LEU A 423 36.81 29.87 -11.69
N SER A 424 37.26 31.10 -11.87
CA SER A 424 36.72 32.11 -12.77
C SER A 424 36.84 31.68 -14.23
N LEU A 425 35.81 31.94 -15.03
CA LEU A 425 35.86 31.92 -16.49
C LEU A 425 35.60 33.33 -17.01
N ASP A 426 36.60 33.87 -17.70
CA ASP A 426 36.45 34.87 -18.75
C ASP A 426 35.78 34.25 -19.99
#